data_AF-A0A9E4WDQ3-F1
#
_entry.id   AF-A0A9E4WDQ3-F1
#
_cell.length_a   1.000
_cell.length_b   1.000
_cell.length_c   1.000
_cell.angle_alpha   90.00
_cell.angle_beta   90.00
_cell.angle_gamma   90.00
#
_symmetry.space_group_name_H-M   'P 1'
#
loop_
_entity.id
_entity.type
_entity.pdbx_description
1 polymer ?
#
loop_
_entity_poly.entity_id
_entity_poly.type
_entity_poly.pdbx_seq_one_letter_code
_entity_poly.pdbx_strand_id
1 'polypeptide(L)' 'MNIQEAAAASRLSPHTIRYYERQGILPQPPRGPNGYRRYTKEHVATLRLAKGLRELELPL' A
#
# COMPACT_ATOMS: atom_id res chain seq x y z
N MET A 1 -2.52 6.99 8.61
CA MET A 1 -3.04 5.63 8.74
C MET A 1 -1.87 4.69 9.01
N ASN A 2 -2.01 3.70 9.89
CA ASN A 2 -1.00 2.65 10.06
C ASN A 2 -1.17 1.57 8.96
N ILE A 3 -0.29 0.56 8.94
CA ILE A 3 -0.35 -0.50 7.90
C ILE A 3 -1.61 -1.37 8.01
N GLN A 4 -2.17 -1.56 9.20
CA GLN A 4 -3.38 -2.35 9.41
C GLN A 4 -4.61 -1.62 8.86
N GLU A 5 -4.70 -0.31 9.11
CA GLU A 5 -5.74 0.55 8.55
C GLU A 5 -5.65 0.63 7.02
N ALA A 6 -4.43 0.74 6.48
CA ALA A 6 -4.21 0.73 5.03
C ALA A 6 -4.57 -0.63 4.40
N ALA A 7 -4.24 -1.74 5.06
CA ALA A 7 -4.61 -3.10 4.67
C ALA A 7 -6.13 -3.26 4.60
N ALA A 8 -6.84 -2.88 5.67
CA ALA A 8 -8.29 -2.89 5.71
C ALA A 8 -8.91 -2.02 4.60
N ALA A 9 -8.40 -0.80 4.41
CA ALA A 9 -8.93 0.13 3.41
C ALA A 9 -8.66 -0.31 1.95
N SER A 10 -7.55 -0.99 1.68
CA SER A 10 -7.18 -1.48 0.35
C SER A 10 -7.61 -2.92 0.07
N ARG A 11 -8.15 -3.64 1.07
CA ARG A 11 -8.43 -5.09 1.02
C ARG A 11 -7.22 -5.89 0.55
N LEU A 12 -6.05 -5.54 1.09
CA LEU A 12 -4.78 -6.22 0.88
C LEU A 12 -4.21 -6.66 2.22
N SER A 13 -3.36 -7.67 2.22
CA SER A 13 -2.62 -8.03 3.43
C SER A 13 -1.51 -7.01 3.71
N PRO A 14 -1.12 -6.79 4.99
CA PRO A 14 0.08 -6.01 5.32
C PRO A 14 1.34 -6.56 4.65
N HIS A 15 1.40 -7.87 4.39
CA HIS A 15 2.49 -8.50 3.66
C HIS A 15 2.55 -8.02 2.20
N THR A 16 1.40 -7.97 1.52
CA THR A 16 1.29 -7.47 0.13
C THR A 16 1.66 -6.00 0.03
N ILE A 17 1.24 -5.17 1.00
CA ILE A 17 1.63 -3.75 1.04
C ILE A 17 3.15 -3.61 1.14
N ARG A 18 3.79 -4.35 2.04
CA ARG A 18 5.27 -4.35 2.15
C ARG A 18 5.94 -4.90 0.89
N TYR A 19 5.32 -5.85 0.20
CA TYR A 19 5.82 -6.33 -1.08
C TYR A 19 5.78 -5.23 -2.14
N TYR A 20 4.68 -4.49 -2.27
CA TYR A 20 4.58 -3.35 -3.19
C TYR A 20 5.53 -2.20 -2.84
N GLU A 21 5.81 -1.96 -1.55
CA GLU A 21 6.88 -1.04 -1.14
C GLU A 21 8.26 -1.51 -1.61
N ARG A 22 8.57 -2.82 -1.49
CA ARG A 22 9.86 -3.39 -1.91
C ARG A 22 10.04 -3.38 -3.43
N GLN A 23 8.95 -3.52 -4.18
CA GLN A 23 8.96 -3.48 -5.65
C GLN A 23 8.92 -2.05 -6.20
N GLY A 24 8.73 -1.03 -5.36
CA GLY A 24 8.62 0.37 -5.79
C GLY A 24 7.25 0.75 -6.38
N ILE A 25 6.30 -0.19 -6.44
CA ILE A 25 4.92 0.04 -6.91
C ILE A 25 4.19 1.02 -5.98
N LEU A 26 4.41 0.89 -4.67
CA LEU A 26 3.96 1.88 -3.70
C LEU A 26 5.17 2.72 -3.26
N PRO A 27 5.15 4.06 -3.44
CA PRO A 27 6.19 4.91 -2.87
C PRO A 27 6.28 4.69 -1.36
N GLN A 28 7.50 4.66 -0.83
CA GLN A 28 7.70 4.41 0.59
C GLN A 28 7.00 5.49 1.41
N PRO A 29 6.05 5.13 2.29
CA PRO A 29 5.31 6.11 3.07
C PRO A 29 6.26 6.82 4.05
N PRO A 30 6.09 8.14 4.27
CA PRO A 30 6.89 8.86 5.22
C PRO A 30 6.73 8.27 6.62
N ARG A 31 7.81 8.32 7.42
CA ARG A 31 7.74 7.99 8.84
C ARG A 31 7.11 9.18 9.58
N GLY A 32 6.13 8.90 10.42
CA GLY A 32 5.55 9.89 11.32
C GLY A 32 6.49 10.24 12.47
N PRO A 33 6.13 11.23 13.31
CA PRO A 33 6.92 11.64 14.49
C PRO A 33 7.17 10.51 15.49
N ASN A 34 6.31 9.49 15.48
CA ASN A 34 6.40 8.28 16.29
C ASN A 34 7.26 7.17 15.67
N GLY A 35 7.94 7.42 14.55
CA GLY A 35 8.79 6.46 13.85
C GLY A 35 8.04 5.41 13.01
N TYR A 36 6.71 5.36 13.10
CA TYR A 36 5.89 4.42 12.32
C TYR A 36 5.60 4.94 10.91
N ARG A 37 5.45 4.02 9.96
CA ARG A 37 4.99 4.33 8.59
C ARG A 37 3.60 4.96 8.63
N ARG A 38 3.42 6.09 7.94
CA ARG A 38 2.14 6.77 7.82
C ARG A 38 1.62 6.68 6.39
N TYR A 39 0.63 5.82 6.18
CA TYR A 39 -0.11 5.74 4.93
C TYR A 39 -1.15 6.86 4.88
N THR A 40 -1.32 7.42 3.70
CA THR A 40 -2.29 8.47 3.37
C THR A 40 -3.37 7.91 2.45
N LYS A 41 -4.38 8.71 2.14
CA LYS A 41 -5.46 8.29 1.22
C LYS A 41 -4.92 7.99 -0.18
N GLU A 42 -3.91 8.75 -0.62
CA GLU A 42 -3.24 8.58 -1.91
C GLU A 42 -2.55 7.22 -1.98
N HIS A 43 -1.84 6.80 -0.92
CA HIS A 43 -1.25 5.46 -0.84
C HIS A 43 -2.31 4.37 -0.96
N VAL A 44 -3.46 4.53 -0.30
CA VAL A 44 -4.58 3.56 -0.40
C VAL A 44 -5.15 3.52 -1.81
N ALA A 45 -5.25 4.65 -2.52
CA ALA A 45 -5.69 4.69 -3.90
C ALA A 45 -4.73 3.92 -4.82
N THR A 46 -3.42 4.15 -4.69
CA THR A 46 -2.38 3.38 -5.42
C THR A 46 -2.48 1.89 -5.13
N LEU A 47 -2.65 1.49 -3.87
CA LEU A 47 -2.81 0.09 -3.48
C LEU A 47 -4.04 -0.56 -4.13
N ARG A 48 -5.17 0.16 -4.19
CA ARG A 48 -6.39 -0.33 -4.85
C ARG A 48 -6.21 -0.46 -6.36
N LEU A 49 -5.50 0.49 -6.99
CA LEU A 49 -5.18 0.43 -8.41
C LEU A 49 -4.28 -0.78 -8.71
N ALA A 50 -3.19 -0.95 -7.97
CA ALA A 50 -2.29 -2.09 -8.12
C ALA A 50 -2.99 -3.43 -7.89
N LYS A 51 -3.95 -3.47 -6.96
CA LYS A 51 -4.81 -4.66 -6.78
C LYS A 51 -5.66 -4.93 -8.03
N GLY A 52 -6.35 -3.92 -8.55
CA GLY A 52 -7.21 -4.08 -9.74
C GLY A 52 -6.43 -4.50 -10.98
N LEU A 53 -5.26 -3.91 -11.22
CA LEU A 53 -4.37 -4.31 -12.32
C LEU A 53 -3.97 -5.79 -12.22
N ARG A 54 -3.61 -6.25 -11.01
CA ARG A 54 -3.26 -7.64 -10.76
C ARG A 54 -4.42 -8.61 -10.95
N GLU A 55 -5.64 -8.22 -10.55
CA GLU A 55 -6.86 -9.02 -10.78
C GLU A 55 -7.22 -9.12 -12.26
N LEU A 56 -6.79 -8.16 -13.08
CA LEU A 56 -6.94 -8.16 -14.53
C LEU A 56 -5.76 -8.84 -15.27
N GLU A 57 -4.86 -9.49 -14.53
CA GLU A 57 -3.62 -10.11 -15.06
C GLU A 57 -2.72 -9.12 -15.83
N LEU A 58 -2.83 -7.82 -15.52
CA LEU A 58 -1.99 -6.78 -16.10
C LEU A 58 -0.66 -6.68 -15.33
N PRO A 59 0.45 -6.41 -16.04
CA PRO A 59 1.74 -6.20 -15.41
C PRO A 59 1.74 -4.98 -14.49
N LEU A 60 2.48 -5.08 -13.38
CA LEU A 60 2.66 -4.05 -12.35
C LEU A 60 4.04 -3.39 -12.43
#